data_AF-A0AAV4Q2W9-F1
#
_entry.id   AF-A0AAV4Q2W9-F1
#
_cell.length_a   1.000
_cell.length_b   1.000
_cell.length_c   1.000
_cell.angle_alpha   90.00
_cell.angle_beta   90.00
_cell.angle_gamma   90.00
#
_symmetry.space_group_name_H-M   'P 1'
#
loop_
_entity.id
_entity.type
_entity.pdbx_description
1 polymer ?
#
loop_
_entity_poly.entity_id
_entity_poly.type
_entity_poly.pdbx_seq_one_letter_code
_entity_poly.pdbx_strand_id
1 'polypeptide(L)'
;MYLIYIVLVVLTVLKEGYLQQVADSPDISISEFLSRANAEFLPKCSCIGTFTSNFINAAYSSEMLRNTFDFSDISPATLRNSLYDQSSVVLKDYGFTNPFFYSNYAVQPITDYLESLPTPMMLQIYANSMGKFLDYLGILREDNAVQLALEYANKIEETAKNKLVKDNLETKMQSLIQGLRNFAESLGALSQESLVSAAYIFANEVKQTGNMFRSGGNLYV
;
A
#
# COMPACT_ATOMS: atom_id res chain seq x y z
N MET A 1 -1.08 -4.56 -22.13
CA MET A 1 -0.47 -5.55 -21.21
C MET A 1 0.27 -4.76 -20.12
N TYR A 2 -0.48 -4.10 -19.24
CA TYR A 2 0.07 -3.21 -18.21
C TYR A 2 -0.67 -3.54 -16.93
N LEU A 3 -0.08 -4.38 -16.09
CA LEU A 3 -0.68 -4.93 -14.85
C LEU A 3 0.10 -4.44 -13.62
N ILE A 4 0.61 -3.22 -13.74
CA ILE A 4 1.83 -2.76 -13.11
C ILE A 4 1.57 -1.29 -12.80
N TYR A 5 0.94 -0.94 -11.68
CA TYR A 5 0.89 0.49 -11.27
C TYR A 5 0.97 0.73 -9.77
N ILE A 6 0.99 -0.31 -8.95
CA ILE A 6 0.87 -0.16 -7.49
C ILE A 6 2.14 -0.49 -6.74
N VAL A 7 3.09 -1.02 -7.46
CA VAL A 7 4.48 -1.04 -7.02
C VAL A 7 5.35 -0.14 -7.90
N LEU A 8 4.71 0.68 -8.76
CA LEU A 8 5.39 1.52 -9.76
C LEU A 8 6.05 2.77 -9.21
N VAL A 9 5.80 3.14 -7.96
CA VAL A 9 6.11 4.51 -7.55
C VAL A 9 6.78 4.59 -6.20
N VAL A 10 7.72 3.68 -6.01
CA VAL A 10 8.79 3.97 -5.07
C VAL A 10 9.76 5.02 -5.66
N LEU A 11 9.47 5.66 -6.81
CA LEU A 11 10.57 6.02 -7.67
C LEU A 11 10.52 7.31 -8.47
N THR A 12 9.37 7.89 -8.78
CA THR A 12 9.45 9.12 -9.60
C THR A 12 9.76 10.40 -8.80
N VAL A 13 9.84 10.34 -7.47
CA VAL A 13 10.31 11.47 -6.63
C VAL A 13 11.81 11.39 -6.33
N LEU A 14 12.47 10.24 -6.51
CA LEU A 14 13.89 10.13 -6.18
C LEU A 14 14.82 10.36 -7.38
N LYS A 15 14.33 10.91 -8.51
CA LYS A 15 15.27 11.21 -9.61
C LYS A 15 15.13 12.45 -10.48
N GLU A 16 14.11 13.32 -10.41
CA GLU A 16 14.12 14.51 -11.29
C GLU A 16 13.87 15.88 -10.64
N GLY A 17 13.93 15.98 -9.30
CA GLY A 17 14.00 17.28 -8.62
C GLY A 17 15.03 17.39 -7.49
N TYR A 18 15.37 16.27 -6.84
CA TYR A 18 15.97 16.35 -5.50
C TYR A 18 17.38 15.75 -5.35
N LEU A 19 17.84 14.89 -6.26
CA LEU A 19 19.24 14.44 -6.24
C LEU A 19 20.22 15.50 -6.76
N GLN A 20 19.75 16.51 -7.50
CA GLN A 20 20.57 17.68 -7.81
C GLN A 20 20.71 18.60 -6.58
N GLN A 21 19.63 18.79 -5.79
CA GLN A 21 19.68 19.61 -4.56
C GLN A 21 20.41 18.94 -3.40
N VAL A 22 20.35 17.61 -3.24
CA VAL A 22 21.10 16.89 -2.19
C VAL A 22 22.59 16.74 -2.57
N ALA A 23 22.93 16.75 -3.86
CA ALA A 23 24.32 16.88 -4.30
C ALA A 23 24.87 18.30 -4.06
N ASP A 24 24.01 19.32 -4.09
CA ASP A 24 24.38 20.74 -3.94
C ASP A 24 24.13 21.32 -2.52
N SER A 25 23.57 20.55 -1.58
CA SER A 25 23.36 20.95 -0.18
C SER A 25 23.53 19.77 0.78
N PRO A 26 24.67 19.68 1.50
CA PRO A 26 25.02 18.53 2.34
C PRO A 26 24.25 18.44 3.67
N ASP A 27 23.33 19.36 3.96
CA ASP A 27 22.79 19.54 5.32
C ASP A 27 21.43 18.89 5.60
N ILE A 28 20.72 18.33 4.61
CA ILE A 28 19.44 17.65 4.86
C ILE A 28 19.67 16.14 4.90
N SER A 29 19.75 15.59 6.11
CA SER A 29 19.87 14.15 6.32
C SER A 29 18.58 13.40 5.92
N ILE A 30 18.71 12.17 5.40
CA ILE A 30 17.56 11.27 5.13
C ILE A 30 16.66 11.14 6.36
N SER A 31 17.25 11.15 7.57
CA SER A 31 16.52 11.17 8.84
C SER A 31 15.62 12.38 9.03
N GLU A 32 16.03 13.57 8.55
CA GLU A 32 15.24 14.79 8.65
C GLU A 32 14.07 14.79 7.67
N PHE A 33 14.26 14.25 6.47
CA PHE A 33 13.16 13.99 5.52
C PHE A 33 12.16 12.98 6.06
N LEU A 34 12.62 11.83 6.59
CA LEU A 34 11.75 10.82 7.21
C LEU A 34 11.01 11.39 8.43
N SER A 35 11.61 12.34 9.15
CA SER A 35 10.97 13.06 10.25
C SER A 35 9.89 14.02 9.77
N ARG A 36 10.09 14.72 8.64
CA ARG A 36 9.10 15.65 8.06
C ARG A 36 7.92 14.90 7.44
N ALA A 37 8.20 13.84 6.68
CA ALA A 37 7.16 12.95 6.17
C ALA A 37 6.33 12.36 7.32
N ASN A 38 6.96 11.80 8.36
CA ASN A 38 6.23 11.29 9.53
C ASN A 38 5.35 12.35 10.23
N ALA A 39 5.72 13.63 10.19
CA ALA A 39 4.94 14.72 10.78
C ALA A 39 3.77 15.18 9.90
N GLU A 40 3.87 15.08 8.57
CA GLU A 40 2.80 15.42 7.62
C GLU A 40 1.75 14.31 7.47
N PHE A 41 2.10 13.05 7.72
CA PHE A 41 1.21 11.89 7.59
C PHE A 41 0.45 11.52 8.88
N LEU A 42 0.34 12.43 9.85
CA LEU A 42 -0.52 12.20 11.02
C LEU A 42 -2.00 12.32 10.60
N PRO A 43 -2.86 11.32 10.88
CA PRO A 43 -4.28 11.34 10.52
C PRO A 43 -4.94 12.61 11.07
N LYS A 44 -5.39 13.50 10.18
CA LYS A 44 -6.14 14.71 10.59
C LYS A 44 -7.64 14.47 10.69
N CYS A 45 -8.13 13.35 10.15
CA CYS A 45 -9.56 13.12 9.95
C CYS A 45 -10.04 11.81 10.61
N SER A 46 -11.18 11.88 11.31
CA SER A 46 -11.92 10.71 11.83
C SER A 46 -12.34 9.74 10.70
N CYS A 47 -12.41 10.25 9.47
CA CYS A 47 -12.83 9.53 8.27
C CYS A 47 -11.91 8.38 7.87
N ILE A 48 -10.62 8.36 8.29
CA ILE A 48 -9.74 7.20 8.05
C ILE A 48 -10.26 5.96 8.79
N GLY A 49 -10.68 6.11 10.06
CA GLY A 49 -11.26 5.01 10.83
C GLY A 49 -12.58 4.51 10.23
N THR A 50 -13.43 5.44 9.79
CA THR A 50 -14.68 5.12 9.08
C THR A 50 -14.42 4.36 7.78
N PHE A 51 -13.45 4.81 6.96
CA PHE A 51 -13.05 4.12 5.74
C PHE A 51 -12.55 2.70 6.04
N THR A 52 -11.58 2.60 6.96
CA THR A 52 -10.93 1.33 7.30
C THR A 52 -11.94 0.30 7.81
N SER A 53 -12.77 0.67 8.78
CA SER A 53 -13.76 -0.24 9.36
C SER A 53 -14.79 -0.71 8.33
N ASN A 54 -15.27 0.17 7.44
CA ASN A 54 -16.23 -0.21 6.40
C ASN A 54 -15.60 -1.12 5.34
N PHE A 55 -14.35 -0.87 4.94
CA PHE A 55 -13.64 -1.76 4.03
C PHE A 55 -13.42 -3.15 4.64
N ILE A 56 -12.96 -3.20 5.90
CA ILE A 56 -12.73 -4.47 6.61
C ILE A 56 -14.05 -5.26 6.75
N ASN A 57 -15.16 -4.59 7.08
CA ASN A 57 -16.48 -5.21 7.15
C ASN A 57 -16.94 -5.76 5.80
N ALA A 58 -16.72 -5.01 4.71
CA ALA A 58 -17.02 -5.47 3.35
C ALA A 58 -16.17 -6.69 2.98
N ALA A 59 -14.87 -6.66 3.31
CA ALA A 59 -13.96 -7.77 3.06
C ALA A 59 -14.36 -9.03 3.84
N TYR A 60 -14.73 -8.92 5.11
CA TYR A 60 -15.22 -10.07 5.88
C TYR A 60 -16.59 -10.59 5.42
N SER A 61 -17.40 -9.75 4.78
CA SER A 61 -18.71 -10.15 4.25
C SER A 61 -18.60 -10.89 2.91
N SER A 62 -17.46 -10.81 2.22
CA SER A 62 -17.24 -11.39 0.89
C SER A 62 -16.20 -12.51 0.92
N GLU A 63 -16.60 -13.74 0.57
CA GLU A 63 -15.66 -14.87 0.49
C GLU A 63 -14.51 -14.61 -0.48
N MET A 64 -14.81 -13.99 -1.62
CA MET A 64 -13.81 -13.63 -2.61
C MET A 64 -12.77 -12.66 -2.04
N LEU A 65 -13.21 -11.63 -1.30
CA LEU A 65 -12.28 -10.69 -0.66
C LEU A 65 -11.48 -11.36 0.45
N ARG A 66 -12.11 -12.15 1.34
CA ARG A 66 -11.39 -12.91 2.38
C ARG A 66 -10.28 -13.77 1.77
N ASN A 67 -10.60 -14.53 0.72
CA ASN A 67 -9.64 -15.40 0.04
C ASN A 67 -8.52 -14.59 -0.67
N THR A 68 -8.86 -13.41 -1.21
CA THR A 68 -7.89 -12.52 -1.84
C THR A 68 -6.87 -11.96 -0.83
N PHE A 69 -7.31 -11.73 0.41
CA PHE A 69 -6.47 -11.23 1.51
C PHE A 69 -5.94 -12.32 2.44
N ASP A 70 -6.19 -13.59 2.12
CA ASP A 70 -5.67 -14.70 2.90
C ASP A 70 -4.25 -15.05 2.45
N PHE A 71 -3.28 -14.56 3.23
CA PHE A 71 -1.86 -14.86 3.11
C PHE A 71 -1.36 -15.72 4.26
N SER A 72 -2.26 -16.37 5.03
CA SER A 72 -1.90 -17.08 6.26
C SER A 72 -0.90 -18.22 6.03
N ASP A 73 -0.97 -18.89 4.88
CA ASP A 73 -0.04 -19.96 4.48
C ASP A 73 1.25 -19.46 3.81
N ILE A 74 1.43 -18.13 3.71
CA ILE A 74 2.54 -17.50 3.00
C ILE A 74 3.49 -16.87 4.03
N SER A 75 4.78 -17.15 3.91
CA SER A 75 5.76 -16.52 4.78
C SER A 75 5.93 -15.02 4.44
N PRO A 76 6.21 -14.14 5.42
CA PRO A 76 6.57 -12.75 5.17
C PRO A 76 7.70 -12.59 4.14
N ALA A 77 8.70 -13.48 4.15
CA ALA A 77 9.78 -13.48 3.17
C ALA A 77 9.30 -13.78 1.75
N THR A 78 8.39 -14.73 1.58
CA THR A 78 7.79 -15.07 0.28
C THR A 78 6.98 -13.89 -0.27
N LEU A 79 6.16 -13.25 0.56
CA LEU A 79 5.40 -12.06 0.16
C LEU A 79 6.33 -10.90 -0.22
N ARG A 80 7.33 -10.61 0.63
CA ARG A 80 8.36 -9.58 0.35
C ARG A 80 9.03 -9.82 -0.99
N ASN A 81 9.52 -11.03 -1.25
CA ASN A 81 10.23 -11.34 -2.49
C ASN A 81 9.32 -11.21 -3.72
N SER A 82 8.07 -11.67 -3.61
CA SER A 82 7.10 -11.51 -4.70
C SER A 82 6.81 -10.04 -5.03
N LEU A 83 6.66 -9.19 -4.00
CA LEU A 83 6.48 -7.75 -4.17
C LEU A 83 7.75 -7.08 -4.72
N TYR A 84 8.93 -7.48 -4.22
CA TYR A 84 10.23 -7.00 -4.68
C TYR A 84 10.47 -7.28 -6.16
N ASP A 85 10.20 -8.51 -6.61
CA ASP A 85 10.42 -8.92 -8.00
C ASP A 85 9.47 -8.16 -8.93
N GLN A 86 8.19 -8.11 -8.55
CA GLN A 86 7.19 -7.36 -9.30
C GLN A 86 7.56 -5.89 -9.36
N SER A 87 7.94 -5.24 -8.26
CA SER A 87 8.34 -3.83 -8.30
C SER A 87 9.62 -3.62 -9.10
N SER A 88 10.61 -4.50 -9.00
CA SER A 88 11.91 -4.29 -9.65
C SER A 88 11.82 -4.30 -11.17
N VAL A 89 11.08 -5.26 -11.75
CA VAL A 89 10.83 -5.32 -13.20
C VAL A 89 10.20 -4.04 -13.69
N VAL A 90 9.19 -3.63 -12.95
CA VAL A 90 8.34 -2.48 -13.22
C VAL A 90 9.13 -1.18 -13.18
N LEU A 91 9.93 -1.00 -12.14
CA LEU A 91 10.75 0.18 -11.95
C LEU A 91 11.85 0.25 -13.03
N LYS A 92 12.37 -0.90 -13.47
CA LYS A 92 13.31 -0.95 -14.59
C LYS A 92 12.67 -0.51 -15.90
N ASP A 93 11.46 -0.97 -16.18
CA ASP A 93 10.73 -0.63 -17.42
C ASP A 93 10.42 0.86 -17.55
N TYR A 94 10.35 1.57 -16.42
CA TYR A 94 10.11 3.02 -16.36
C TYR A 94 11.38 3.87 -16.30
N GLY A 95 12.56 3.26 -16.52
CA GLY A 95 13.82 4.00 -16.68
C GLY A 95 14.44 4.48 -15.38
N PHE A 96 14.04 3.91 -14.24
CA PHE A 96 14.62 4.29 -12.96
C PHE A 96 16.08 3.84 -12.82
N THR A 97 16.91 4.67 -12.18
CA THR A 97 18.35 4.41 -12.08
C THR A 97 18.75 3.40 -11.02
N ASN A 98 17.88 3.09 -10.06
CA ASN A 98 18.19 2.08 -9.03
C ASN A 98 16.96 1.26 -8.62
N PRO A 99 16.28 0.58 -9.57
CA PRO A 99 14.99 -0.07 -9.34
C PRO A 99 15.02 -1.03 -8.14
N PHE A 100 16.13 -1.76 -7.96
CA PHE A 100 16.31 -2.72 -6.88
C PHE A 100 16.36 -2.08 -5.48
N PHE A 101 17.02 -0.94 -5.31
CA PHE A 101 17.08 -0.26 -4.02
C PHE A 101 15.68 0.16 -3.56
N TYR A 102 14.92 0.74 -4.48
CA TYR A 102 13.59 1.26 -4.20
C TYR A 102 12.58 0.14 -3.96
N SER A 103 12.59 -0.90 -4.80
CA SER A 103 11.85 -2.14 -4.53
C SER A 103 12.11 -2.64 -3.12
N ASN A 104 13.38 -2.75 -2.73
CA ASN A 104 13.77 -3.22 -1.40
C ASN A 104 13.20 -2.32 -0.30
N TYR A 105 13.37 -1.00 -0.42
CA TYR A 105 12.92 -0.04 0.59
C TYR A 105 11.43 -0.17 0.92
N ALA A 106 10.58 -0.30 -0.10
CA ALA A 106 9.13 -0.37 0.11
C ALA A 106 8.67 -1.67 0.78
N VAL A 107 9.35 -2.79 0.52
CA VAL A 107 8.88 -4.12 0.95
C VAL A 107 9.68 -4.67 2.13
N GLN A 108 10.86 -4.14 2.41
CA GLN A 108 11.71 -4.57 3.53
C GLN A 108 10.98 -4.58 4.89
N PRO A 109 10.10 -3.60 5.20
CA PRO A 109 9.33 -3.64 6.44
C PRO A 109 8.51 -4.91 6.65
N ILE A 110 8.12 -5.63 5.59
CA ILE A 110 7.36 -6.88 5.69
C ILE A 110 8.14 -7.91 6.51
N THR A 111 9.42 -8.09 6.20
CA THR A 111 10.26 -9.05 6.95
C THR A 111 10.79 -8.51 8.26
N ASP A 112 10.91 -7.19 8.40
CA ASP A 112 11.42 -6.57 9.62
C ASP A 112 10.33 -6.56 10.73
N TYR A 113 9.06 -6.39 10.34
CA TYR A 113 7.96 -6.14 11.28
C TYR A 113 6.88 -7.22 11.32
N LEU A 114 6.76 -8.08 10.29
CA LEU A 114 5.73 -9.11 10.26
C LEU A 114 6.35 -10.49 10.48
N GLU A 115 5.81 -11.24 11.45
CA GLU A 115 6.20 -12.63 11.74
C GLU A 115 5.27 -13.64 11.06
N SER A 116 4.02 -13.25 10.81
CA SER A 116 3.00 -14.00 10.08
C SER A 116 2.13 -13.01 9.31
N LEU A 117 1.29 -13.51 8.40
CA LEU A 117 0.43 -12.70 7.53
C LEU A 117 -1.06 -13.07 7.68
N PRO A 118 -1.62 -13.04 8.90
CA PRO A 118 -3.02 -13.42 9.10
C PRO A 118 -3.93 -12.40 8.39
N THR A 119 -5.06 -12.87 7.84
CA THR A 119 -6.02 -12.04 7.07
C THR A 119 -6.39 -10.72 7.77
N PRO A 120 -6.66 -10.66 9.10
CA PRO A 120 -6.95 -9.39 9.77
C PRO A 120 -5.81 -8.36 9.65
N MET A 121 -4.55 -8.81 9.73
CA MET A 121 -3.37 -7.95 9.61
C MET A 121 -3.26 -7.38 8.19
N MET A 122 -3.42 -8.25 7.19
CA MET A 122 -3.33 -7.86 5.79
C MET A 122 -4.45 -6.88 5.42
N LEU A 123 -5.68 -7.16 5.84
CA LEU A 123 -6.80 -6.24 5.65
C LEU A 123 -6.53 -4.88 6.31
N GLN A 124 -6.01 -4.86 7.53
CA GLN A 124 -5.67 -3.62 8.25
C GLN A 124 -4.61 -2.79 7.50
N ILE A 125 -3.52 -3.41 7.06
CA ILE A 125 -2.43 -2.74 6.34
C ILE A 125 -2.98 -2.08 5.07
N TYR A 126 -3.71 -2.82 4.24
CA TYR A 126 -4.22 -2.31 2.97
C TYR A 126 -5.31 -1.25 3.16
N ALA A 127 -6.23 -1.46 4.11
CA ALA A 127 -7.30 -0.52 4.41
C ALA A 127 -6.75 0.81 4.93
N ASN A 128 -5.87 0.78 5.93
CA ASN A 128 -5.23 1.99 6.46
C ASN A 128 -4.37 2.68 5.42
N SER A 129 -3.62 1.92 4.61
CA SER A 129 -2.76 2.50 3.58
C SER A 129 -3.60 3.28 2.57
N MET A 130 -4.71 2.71 2.12
CA MET A 130 -5.61 3.39 1.19
C MET A 130 -6.30 4.58 1.86
N GLY A 131 -6.82 4.43 3.07
CA GLY A 131 -7.48 5.52 3.81
C GLY A 131 -6.55 6.72 4.01
N LYS A 132 -5.32 6.49 4.48
CA LYS A 132 -4.29 7.53 4.65
C LYS A 132 -3.86 8.13 3.32
N PHE A 133 -3.79 7.33 2.26
CA PHE A 133 -3.46 7.83 0.92
C PHE A 133 -4.53 8.77 0.38
N LEU A 134 -5.81 8.41 0.51
CA LEU A 134 -6.92 9.27 0.09
C LEU A 134 -7.03 10.54 0.94
N ASP A 135 -6.74 10.46 2.24
CA ASP A 135 -6.66 11.63 3.15
C ASP A 135 -5.54 12.58 2.72
N TYR A 136 -4.34 12.04 2.44
CA TYR A 136 -3.21 12.81 1.92
C TYR A 136 -3.54 13.56 0.63
N LEU A 137 -4.33 12.95 -0.26
CA LEU A 137 -4.78 13.59 -1.50
C LEU A 137 -5.97 14.57 -1.32
N GLY A 138 -6.52 14.70 -0.11
CA GLY A 138 -7.71 15.50 0.14
C GLY A 138 -8.99 14.93 -0.49
N ILE A 139 -8.96 13.65 -0.90
CA ILE A 139 -10.10 12.94 -1.50
C ILE A 139 -11.02 12.40 -0.41
N LEU A 140 -10.44 11.86 0.68
CA LEU A 140 -11.19 11.29 1.78
C LEU A 140 -11.81 12.38 2.66
N ARG A 141 -13.10 12.27 2.94
CA ARG A 141 -13.89 13.16 3.79
C ARG A 141 -14.89 12.34 4.58
N GLU A 142 -15.43 12.91 5.66
CA GLU A 142 -16.40 12.21 6.51
C GLU A 142 -17.67 11.80 5.75
N ASP A 143 -18.10 12.61 4.77
CA ASP A 143 -19.32 12.38 3.99
C ASP A 143 -19.16 11.30 2.90
N ASN A 144 -17.93 10.97 2.49
CA ASN A 144 -17.66 10.00 1.43
C ASN A 144 -16.87 8.76 1.88
N ALA A 145 -16.39 8.71 3.13
CA ALA A 145 -15.52 7.63 3.62
C ALA A 145 -16.12 6.23 3.47
N VAL A 146 -17.41 6.07 3.81
CA VAL A 146 -18.13 4.80 3.66
C VAL A 146 -18.23 4.40 2.20
N GLN A 147 -18.63 5.34 1.33
CA GLN A 147 -18.79 5.08 -0.10
C GLN A 147 -17.45 4.66 -0.74
N LEU A 148 -16.37 5.41 -0.47
CA LEU A 148 -15.04 5.12 -1.00
C LEU A 148 -14.51 3.78 -0.50
N ALA A 149 -14.79 3.40 0.74
CA ALA A 149 -14.41 2.10 1.28
C ALA A 149 -15.11 0.94 0.53
N LEU A 150 -16.41 1.09 0.26
CA LEU A 150 -17.17 0.10 -0.50
C LEU A 150 -16.75 0.04 -1.97
N GLU A 151 -16.50 1.19 -2.60
CA GLU A 151 -15.98 1.25 -3.97
C GLU A 151 -14.61 0.58 -4.08
N TYR A 152 -13.73 0.81 -3.09
CA TYR A 152 -12.43 0.15 -3.02
C TYR A 152 -12.58 -1.37 -2.91
N ALA A 153 -13.42 -1.85 -1.99
CA ALA A 153 -13.71 -3.28 -1.82
C ALA A 153 -14.27 -3.90 -3.11
N ASN A 154 -15.24 -3.23 -3.74
CA ASN A 154 -15.86 -3.68 -4.99
C ASN A 154 -14.84 -3.81 -6.12
N LYS A 155 -13.91 -2.86 -6.27
CA LYS A 155 -12.89 -2.91 -7.32
C LYS A 155 -11.91 -4.07 -7.15
N ILE A 156 -11.54 -4.39 -5.92
CA ILE A 156 -10.74 -5.59 -5.63
C ILE A 156 -11.53 -6.85 -5.93
N GLU A 157 -12.79 -6.92 -5.50
CA GLU A 157 -13.63 -8.09 -5.72
C GLU A 157 -13.91 -8.35 -7.20
N GLU A 158 -14.24 -7.32 -7.97
CA GLU A 158 -14.41 -7.38 -9.43
C GLU A 158 -13.17 -7.97 -10.10
N THR A 159 -11.99 -7.50 -9.68
CA THR A 159 -10.72 -7.95 -10.22
C THR A 159 -10.42 -9.40 -9.84
N ALA A 160 -10.69 -9.77 -8.59
CA ALA A 160 -10.50 -11.12 -8.09
C ALA A 160 -11.41 -12.14 -8.82
N LYS A 161 -12.68 -11.76 -9.06
CA LYS A 161 -13.63 -12.54 -9.88
C LYS A 161 -13.12 -12.72 -11.31
N ASN A 162 -12.67 -11.64 -11.94
CA ASN A 162 -12.19 -11.67 -13.33
C ASN A 162 -10.93 -12.53 -13.50
N LYS A 163 -10.06 -12.57 -12.47
CA LYS A 163 -8.85 -13.39 -12.49
C LYS A 163 -9.07 -14.83 -12.04
N LEU A 164 -10.31 -15.19 -11.66
CA LEU A 164 -10.65 -16.49 -11.09
C LEU A 164 -9.67 -16.83 -9.98
N VAL A 165 -9.48 -15.95 -9.00
CA VAL A 165 -8.47 -16.10 -7.93
C VAL A 165 -8.44 -17.55 -7.47
N LYS A 166 -7.36 -18.23 -7.85
CA LYS A 166 -7.05 -19.56 -7.35
C LYS A 166 -6.27 -19.37 -6.07
N ASP A 167 -6.17 -20.41 -5.26
CA ASP A 167 -5.39 -20.37 -4.04
C ASP A 167 -3.88 -20.43 -4.33
N ASN A 168 -3.39 -19.46 -5.11
CA ASN A 168 -1.98 -19.26 -5.41
C ASN A 168 -1.64 -17.76 -5.26
N LEU A 169 -0.44 -17.51 -4.75
CA LEU A 169 0.04 -16.16 -4.42
C LEU A 169 -0.01 -15.21 -5.63
N GLU A 170 0.37 -15.68 -6.82
CA GLU A 170 0.45 -14.83 -8.01
C GLU A 170 -0.91 -14.22 -8.37
N THR A 171 -1.97 -15.03 -8.42
CA THR A 171 -3.30 -14.53 -8.79
C THR A 171 -3.90 -13.64 -7.72
N LYS A 172 -3.68 -13.94 -6.43
CA LYS A 172 -4.05 -13.06 -5.31
C LYS A 172 -3.38 -11.68 -5.45
N MET A 173 -2.05 -11.65 -5.65
CA MET A 173 -1.29 -10.41 -5.80
C MET A 173 -1.73 -9.59 -7.01
N GLN A 174 -1.89 -10.24 -8.17
CA GLN A 174 -2.37 -9.55 -9.36
C GLN A 174 -3.77 -8.96 -9.18
N SER A 175 -4.62 -9.60 -8.37
CA SER A 175 -5.99 -9.14 -8.12
C SER A 175 -6.02 -7.95 -7.17
N LEU A 176 -5.21 -7.98 -6.10
CA LEU A 176 -5.02 -6.85 -5.20
C LEU A 176 -4.44 -5.64 -5.94
N ILE A 177 -3.38 -5.85 -6.70
CA ILE A 177 -2.74 -4.80 -7.51
C ILE A 177 -3.78 -4.25 -8.50
N GLN A 178 -4.35 -5.07 -9.37
CA GLN A 178 -5.25 -4.49 -10.38
C GLN A 178 -6.51 -3.86 -9.77
N GLY A 179 -7.03 -4.38 -8.66
CA GLY A 179 -8.17 -3.80 -7.95
C GLY A 179 -7.88 -2.42 -7.35
N LEU A 180 -6.76 -2.29 -6.64
CA LEU A 180 -6.31 -1.00 -6.11
C LEU A 180 -6.08 0.01 -7.24
N ARG A 181 -5.64 -0.47 -8.41
CA ARG A 181 -5.30 0.41 -9.53
C ARG A 181 -6.58 0.98 -10.11
N ASN A 182 -7.52 0.10 -10.42
CA ASN A 182 -8.80 0.50 -10.99
C ASN A 182 -9.51 1.49 -10.06
N PHE A 183 -9.41 1.30 -8.75
CA PHE A 183 -9.93 2.24 -7.78
C PHE A 183 -9.22 3.60 -7.84
N ALA A 184 -7.90 3.62 -7.73
CA ALA A 184 -7.15 4.89 -7.76
C ALA A 184 -7.26 5.63 -9.11
N GLU A 185 -7.31 4.92 -10.24
CA GLU A 185 -7.58 5.48 -11.57
C GLU A 185 -8.97 6.11 -11.65
N SER A 186 -9.99 5.46 -11.07
CA SER A 186 -11.36 5.98 -11.08
C SER A 186 -11.51 7.31 -10.33
N LEU A 187 -10.60 7.60 -9.41
CA LEU A 187 -10.56 8.83 -8.63
C LEU A 187 -9.65 9.90 -9.23
N GLY A 188 -8.95 9.60 -10.34
CA GLY A 188 -7.88 10.47 -10.84
C GLY A 188 -6.73 10.63 -9.83
N ALA A 189 -6.62 9.71 -8.87
CA ALA A 189 -5.65 9.74 -7.77
C ALA A 189 -4.26 9.26 -8.19
N LEU A 190 -4.10 8.83 -9.45
CA LEU A 190 -2.81 8.39 -9.99
C LEU A 190 -2.04 9.55 -10.60
N SER A 191 -1.06 10.02 -9.84
CA SER A 191 -0.02 10.93 -10.29
C SER A 191 1.35 10.45 -9.82
N GLN A 192 2.37 10.99 -10.48
CA GLN A 192 3.76 10.73 -10.12
C GLN A 192 4.07 10.96 -8.63
N GLU A 193 3.54 12.04 -8.06
CA GLU A 193 3.78 12.49 -6.69
C GLU A 193 2.94 11.73 -5.66
N SER A 194 1.65 11.51 -5.97
CA SER A 194 0.72 10.79 -5.10
C SER A 194 1.19 9.37 -4.82
N LEU A 195 1.68 8.70 -5.83
CA LEU A 195 2.06 7.30 -5.71
C LEU A 195 3.34 7.09 -4.86
N VAL A 196 4.19 8.11 -4.68
CA VAL A 196 5.36 8.06 -3.77
C VAL A 196 4.90 8.11 -2.33
N SER A 197 3.92 8.97 -2.09
CA SER A 197 3.23 9.05 -0.81
C SER A 197 2.56 7.72 -0.48
N ALA A 198 1.93 7.05 -1.46
CA ALA A 198 1.35 5.72 -1.26
C ALA A 198 2.37 4.66 -0.81
N ALA A 199 3.57 4.63 -1.41
CA ALA A 199 4.63 3.69 -1.02
C ALA A 199 5.15 3.95 0.40
N TYR A 200 5.36 5.23 0.75
CA TYR A 200 5.77 5.63 2.09
C TYR A 200 4.71 5.28 3.14
N ILE A 201 3.45 5.60 2.85
CA ILE A 201 2.30 5.26 3.69
C ILE A 201 2.25 3.75 3.91
N PHE A 202 2.34 2.94 2.84
CA PHE A 202 2.29 1.48 2.96
C PHE A 202 3.42 0.92 3.84
N ALA A 203 4.67 1.34 3.61
CA ALA A 203 5.81 0.91 4.41
C ALA A 203 5.63 1.25 5.91
N ASN A 204 5.09 2.45 6.19
CA ASN A 204 4.76 2.87 7.54
C ASN A 204 3.61 2.07 8.15
N GLU A 205 2.57 1.73 7.38
CA GLU A 205 1.47 0.89 7.86
C GLU A 205 1.91 -0.53 8.18
N VAL A 206 2.81 -1.11 7.38
CA VAL A 206 3.40 -2.41 7.68
C VAL A 206 4.14 -2.36 9.02
N LYS A 207 4.96 -1.33 9.24
CA LYS A 207 5.67 -1.12 10.50
C LYS A 207 4.72 -0.93 11.68
N GLN A 208 3.73 -0.04 11.55
CA GLN A 208 2.76 0.26 12.61
C GLN A 208 1.94 -0.98 12.97
N THR A 209 1.38 -1.65 11.96
CA THR A 209 0.56 -2.85 12.16
C THR A 209 1.38 -4.00 12.75
N GLY A 210 2.61 -4.23 12.25
CA GLY A 210 3.49 -5.26 12.81
C GLY A 210 3.79 -5.03 14.29
N ASN A 211 4.08 -3.78 14.69
CA ASN A 211 4.29 -3.44 16.10
C ASN A 211 3.02 -3.62 16.95
N MET A 212 1.83 -3.29 16.42
CA MET A 212 0.56 -3.49 17.11
C MET A 212 0.29 -4.97 17.38
N PHE A 213 0.48 -5.83 16.39
CA PHE A 213 0.27 -7.27 16.55
C PHE A 213 1.29 -7.92 17.50
N ARG A 214 2.56 -7.53 17.43
CA ARG A 214 3.60 -8.01 18.35
C ARG A 214 3.33 -7.63 19.81
N SER A 215 2.72 -6.48 20.05
CA SER A 215 2.38 -6.00 21.39
C SER A 215 1.04 -6.51 21.94
N GLY A 216 0.35 -7.38 21.19
CA GLY A 216 -0.98 -7.88 21.58
C GLY A 216 -2.09 -6.83 21.49
N GLY A 217 -1.90 -5.77 20.70
CA GLY A 217 -2.88 -4.70 20.51
C GLY A 217 -4.18 -5.23 19.90
N ASN A 218 -5.32 -4.79 20.45
CA ASN A 218 -6.64 -5.15 19.94
C ASN A 218 -6.90 -4.52 18.57
N LEU A 219 -7.42 -5.34 17.66
CA LEU A 219 -7.67 -5.03 16.24
C LEU A 219 -8.90 -4.15 15.95
N TYR A 220 -9.38 -3.40 16.95
CA TYR A 220 -10.61 -2.63 16.83
C TYR A 220 -10.46 -1.30 17.55
N VAL A 221 -10.08 -0.26 16.81
CA VAL A 221 -10.38 1.14 17.10
C VAL A 221 -10.86 1.79 15.81
#